data_AF-A0A6B4JPZ5-F1
#
_entry.id   AF-A0A6B4JPZ5-F1
#
_cell.length_a   1.000
_cell.length_b   1.000
_cell.length_c   1.000
_cell.angle_alpha   90.00
_cell.angle_beta   90.00
_cell.angle_gamma   90.00
#
_symmetry.space_group_name_H-M   'P 1'
#
loop_
_entity.id
_entity.type
_entity.pdbx_description
1 polymer ?
#
loop_
_entity_poly.entity_id
_entity_poly.type
_entity_poly.pdbx_seq_one_letter_code
_entity_poly.pdbx_strand_id
1 'polypeptide(L)'
;MKGLKNTLKVILIGLIIIASTNINVYASETFYDSNKLKNEIYNNLKDWKTDFTLNYEGDNIQSILDSAIDSEDYLERSVSSYNIKINGEKNKFAIQYRTTKSQEDFIDYELKRIVNNLIDKNMSTVDKVVAINNYLVKIYKYDYSIKSDNVYSALTTKETICQGYAMTAYKMFKLLGIESRIVSGTMNGTGHAWNLVNIDRNWYNLDITNNDNVIRDKYLLVSDEFLINNGFHWNKSKYPTSYYNYYNTQKTFTDYNNDNENDIVSYYNGGYWYIEKGYWHYFRFSGKDARGWLNNDGNWYYFDNDGKMKVGWLLDNGTWYYCYSNGQMAYNTMIGNYRLDENGALIS
;
A
#
# COMPACT_ATOMS: atom_id res chain seq x y z
N MET A 1 34.67 -69.69 25.47
CA MET A 1 35.33 -69.26 26.73
C MET A 1 36.57 -68.45 26.36
N LYS A 2 36.62 -67.16 26.74
CA LYS A 2 37.78 -66.23 26.90
C LYS A 2 38.84 -66.19 25.77
N GLY A 3 39.22 -65.05 25.20
CA GLY A 3 38.97 -63.66 25.55
C GLY A 3 39.67 -62.69 24.57
N LEU A 4 39.20 -61.44 24.62
CA LEU A 4 39.76 -60.25 23.99
C LEU A 4 41.29 -60.12 24.17
N LYS A 5 41.96 -59.59 23.14
CA LYS A 5 42.94 -58.48 23.28
C LYS A 5 43.12 -57.74 21.96
N ASN A 6 42.59 -56.51 21.92
CA ASN A 6 42.98 -55.45 20.99
C ASN A 6 44.42 -55.01 21.28
N THR A 7 45.19 -54.64 20.24
CA THR A 7 45.63 -53.22 19.98
C THR A 7 46.58 -53.08 18.77
N LEU A 8 46.22 -52.17 17.85
CA LEU A 8 47.01 -51.16 17.07
C LEU A 8 48.29 -51.59 16.30
N LYS A 9 48.73 -51.04 15.16
CA LYS A 9 48.34 -49.96 14.20
C LYS A 9 49.33 -50.10 13.02
N VAL A 10 48.89 -50.05 11.76
CA VAL A 10 49.70 -49.48 10.65
C VAL A 10 48.75 -48.80 9.67
N ILE A 11 48.92 -47.49 9.50
CA ILE A 11 48.19 -46.63 8.57
C ILE A 11 48.98 -46.64 7.25
N LEU A 12 48.36 -47.09 6.16
CA LEU A 12 48.89 -46.95 4.80
C LEU A 12 48.02 -45.91 4.07
N ILE A 13 48.60 -44.75 3.78
CA ILE A 13 47.98 -43.66 3.03
C ILE A 13 48.04 -44.03 1.55
N GLY A 14 46.91 -44.43 0.97
CA GLY A 14 46.75 -44.59 -0.47
C GLY A 14 46.27 -43.27 -1.09
N LEU A 15 47.10 -42.67 -1.95
CA LEU A 15 46.71 -41.57 -2.82
C LEU A 15 45.62 -42.04 -3.80
N ILE A 16 44.40 -41.54 -3.63
CA ILE A 16 43.34 -41.65 -4.64
C ILE A 16 43.50 -40.46 -5.58
N ILE A 17 43.96 -40.73 -6.80
CA ILE A 17 43.88 -39.80 -7.92
C ILE A 17 42.41 -39.73 -8.32
N ILE A 18 41.71 -38.68 -7.90
CA ILE A 18 40.35 -38.41 -8.38
C ILE A 18 40.50 -37.76 -9.76
N ALA A 19 40.26 -38.54 -10.81
CA ALA A 19 40.02 -37.96 -12.13
C ALA A 19 38.70 -37.19 -12.05
N SER A 20 38.77 -35.86 -12.04
CA SER A 20 37.60 -34.99 -12.13
C SER A 20 37.02 -35.09 -13.54
N THR A 21 36.07 -36.01 -13.74
CA THR A 21 35.16 -35.89 -14.87
C THR A 21 34.26 -34.68 -14.59
N ASN A 22 34.37 -33.66 -15.43
CA ASN A 22 33.38 -32.59 -15.46
C ASN A 22 32.07 -33.23 -15.95
N ILE A 23 31.23 -33.69 -15.03
CA ILE A 23 29.85 -34.00 -15.34
C ILE A 23 29.18 -32.65 -15.57
N ASN A 24 28.98 -32.28 -16.83
CA ASN A 24 28.01 -31.25 -17.17
C ASN A 24 26.65 -31.78 -16.72
N VAL A 25 26.20 -31.37 -15.54
CA VAL A 25 24.82 -31.56 -15.11
C VAL A 25 23.99 -30.63 -15.98
N TYR A 26 23.55 -31.12 -17.13
CA TYR A 26 22.47 -30.48 -17.86
C TYR A 26 21.26 -30.50 -16.93
N ALA A 27 20.78 -29.32 -16.52
CA ALA A 27 19.53 -29.22 -15.79
C ALA A 27 18.47 -29.99 -16.60
N SER A 28 17.89 -31.03 -16.02
CA SER A 28 16.82 -31.78 -16.66
C SER A 28 15.71 -30.80 -17.01
N GLU A 29 15.24 -30.81 -18.26
CA GLU A 29 14.12 -29.97 -18.65
C GLU A 29 12.92 -30.28 -17.75
N THR A 30 12.44 -29.27 -17.02
CA THR A 30 11.32 -29.43 -16.09
C THR A 30 10.01 -29.35 -16.87
N PHE A 31 9.26 -30.45 -16.93
CA PHE A 31 7.93 -30.49 -17.51
C PHE A 31 6.86 -30.27 -16.43
N TYR A 32 5.97 -29.33 -16.67
CA TYR A 32 4.92 -28.97 -15.73
C TYR A 32 3.63 -29.74 -16.03
N ASP A 33 2.97 -30.26 -14.98
CA ASP A 33 1.54 -30.56 -15.07
C ASP A 33 0.72 -29.26 -15.05
N SER A 34 -0.58 -29.32 -15.35
CA SER A 34 -1.42 -28.11 -15.46
C SER A 34 -1.46 -27.27 -14.18
N ASN A 35 -1.43 -27.90 -13.00
CA ASN A 35 -1.46 -27.19 -11.71
C ASN A 35 -0.11 -26.53 -11.42
N LYS A 36 1.00 -27.24 -11.65
CA LYS A 36 2.35 -26.67 -11.47
C LYS A 36 2.61 -25.57 -12.48
N LEU A 37 2.14 -25.71 -13.73
CA LEU A 37 2.26 -24.66 -14.74
C LEU A 37 1.50 -23.41 -14.32
N LYS A 38 0.26 -23.55 -13.85
CA LYS A 38 -0.54 -22.43 -13.32
C LYS A 38 0.24 -21.67 -12.24
N ASN A 39 0.78 -22.40 -11.26
CA ASN A 39 1.52 -21.80 -10.15
C ASN A 39 2.80 -21.11 -10.62
N GLU A 40 3.51 -21.70 -11.57
CA GLU A 40 4.73 -21.11 -12.10
C GLU A 40 4.44 -19.86 -12.93
N ILE A 41 3.39 -19.88 -13.76
CA ILE A 41 2.90 -18.67 -14.45
C ILE A 41 2.56 -17.60 -13.41
N TYR A 42 1.77 -17.92 -12.38
CA TYR A 42 1.40 -16.98 -11.33
C TYR A 42 2.64 -16.37 -10.63
N ASN A 43 3.66 -17.17 -10.31
CA ASN A 43 4.89 -16.66 -9.70
C ASN A 43 5.61 -15.67 -10.62
N ASN A 44 5.74 -15.97 -11.91
CA ASN A 44 6.35 -15.07 -12.88
C ASN A 44 5.55 -13.77 -13.05
N LEU A 45 4.21 -13.85 -13.02
CA LEU A 45 3.32 -12.70 -13.07
C LEU A 45 3.43 -11.82 -11.81
N LYS A 46 3.50 -12.44 -10.64
CA LYS A 46 3.67 -11.77 -9.33
C LYS A 46 5.02 -11.04 -9.21
N ASP A 47 6.03 -11.49 -9.94
CA ASP A 47 7.33 -10.82 -10.07
C ASP A 47 7.35 -9.74 -11.17
N TRP A 48 6.19 -9.45 -11.81
CA TRP A 48 6.05 -8.49 -12.91
C TRP A 48 6.95 -8.79 -14.12
N LYS A 49 7.26 -10.08 -14.36
CA LYS A 49 8.03 -10.46 -15.55
C LYS A 49 7.20 -10.22 -16.80
N THR A 50 7.78 -9.52 -17.76
CA THR A 50 7.18 -9.20 -19.06
C THR A 50 7.34 -10.32 -20.07
N ASP A 51 8.32 -11.19 -19.89
CA ASP A 51 8.53 -12.36 -20.74
C ASP A 51 9.17 -13.51 -19.98
N PHE A 52 8.72 -14.72 -20.27
CA PHE A 52 9.25 -15.96 -19.71
C PHE A 52 8.89 -17.15 -20.59
N THR A 53 9.55 -18.29 -20.40
CA THR A 53 9.33 -19.52 -21.19
C THR A 53 9.17 -20.70 -20.24
N LEU A 54 8.14 -21.50 -20.44
CA LEU A 54 7.85 -22.68 -19.64
C LEU A 54 7.53 -23.88 -20.54
N ASN A 55 7.93 -25.07 -20.10
CA ASN A 55 7.68 -26.30 -20.83
C ASN A 55 6.30 -26.87 -20.48
N TYR A 56 5.45 -27.06 -21.48
CA TYR A 56 4.12 -27.66 -21.33
C TYR A 56 3.65 -28.30 -22.63
N GLU A 57 3.16 -29.53 -22.54
CA GLU A 57 2.70 -30.33 -23.68
C GLU A 57 1.17 -30.28 -23.90
N GLY A 58 0.42 -29.74 -22.94
CA GLY A 58 -1.04 -29.67 -23.04
C GLY A 58 -1.53 -28.54 -23.94
N ASP A 59 -2.74 -28.72 -24.47
CA ASP A 59 -3.42 -27.79 -25.38
C ASP A 59 -4.19 -26.66 -24.68
N ASN A 60 -4.41 -26.78 -23.36
CA ASN A 60 -5.18 -25.84 -22.54
C ASN A 60 -4.33 -24.68 -21.96
N ILE A 61 -3.19 -24.34 -22.57
CA ILE A 61 -2.24 -23.35 -22.03
C ILE A 61 -2.86 -21.96 -21.84
N GLN A 62 -3.78 -21.59 -22.73
CA GLN A 62 -4.50 -20.31 -22.67
C GLN A 62 -5.38 -20.24 -21.43
N SER A 63 -6.17 -21.27 -21.16
CA SER A 63 -7.05 -21.29 -19.97
C SER A 63 -6.26 -21.40 -18.66
N ILE A 64 -5.07 -22.01 -18.68
CA ILE A 64 -4.16 -22.00 -17.54
C ILE A 64 -3.62 -20.59 -17.27
N LEU A 65 -3.20 -19.86 -18.31
CA LEU A 65 -2.77 -18.45 -18.18
C LEU A 65 -3.91 -17.58 -17.64
N ASP A 66 -5.09 -17.67 -18.23
CA ASP A 66 -6.27 -16.92 -17.79
C ASP A 66 -6.58 -17.22 -16.31
N SER A 67 -6.56 -18.51 -15.93
CA SER A 67 -6.76 -18.92 -14.55
C SER A 67 -5.66 -18.43 -13.58
N ALA A 68 -4.44 -18.21 -14.07
CA ALA A 68 -3.34 -17.68 -13.27
C ALA A 68 -3.46 -16.17 -13.10
N ILE A 69 -3.87 -15.43 -14.14
CA ILE A 69 -4.18 -14.00 -14.10
C ILE A 69 -5.35 -13.74 -13.14
N ASP A 70 -6.43 -14.52 -13.26
CA ASP A 70 -7.67 -14.41 -12.47
C ASP A 70 -7.51 -14.87 -11.00
N SER A 71 -6.32 -15.34 -10.60
CA SER A 71 -6.07 -15.84 -9.25
C SER A 71 -6.05 -14.72 -8.18
N GLU A 72 -5.82 -13.47 -8.58
CA GLU A 72 -5.80 -12.32 -7.70
C GLU A 72 -6.39 -11.09 -8.40
N ASP A 73 -7.38 -10.44 -7.79
CA ASP A 73 -8.10 -9.31 -8.39
C ASP A 73 -7.18 -8.14 -8.80
N TYR A 74 -6.11 -7.87 -8.03
CA TYR A 74 -5.15 -6.83 -8.40
C TYR A 74 -4.33 -7.21 -9.64
N LEU A 75 -3.91 -8.48 -9.73
CA LEU A 75 -3.11 -8.97 -10.85
C LEU A 75 -3.94 -8.97 -12.14
N GLU A 76 -5.18 -9.45 -12.07
CA GLU A 76 -6.12 -9.44 -13.19
C GLU A 76 -6.28 -8.04 -13.81
N ARG A 77 -6.37 -7.00 -12.97
CA ARG A 77 -6.50 -5.61 -13.44
C ARG A 77 -5.18 -4.99 -13.88
N SER A 78 -4.06 -5.52 -13.40
CA SER A 78 -2.72 -5.02 -13.71
C SER A 78 -2.23 -5.50 -15.08
N VAL A 79 -2.66 -6.67 -15.54
CA VAL A 79 -2.36 -7.17 -16.88
C VAL A 79 -3.22 -6.44 -17.92
N SER A 80 -2.59 -5.77 -18.87
CA SER A 80 -3.29 -5.01 -19.93
C SER A 80 -3.49 -5.83 -21.20
N SER A 81 -2.53 -6.69 -21.54
CA SER A 81 -2.63 -7.66 -22.63
C SER A 81 -1.55 -8.73 -22.50
N TYR A 82 -1.69 -9.83 -23.23
CA TYR A 82 -0.66 -10.85 -23.30
C TYR A 82 -0.65 -11.55 -24.68
N ASN A 83 0.44 -12.25 -24.97
CA ASN A 83 0.58 -13.13 -26.12
C ASN A 83 1.32 -14.42 -25.71
N ILE A 84 0.89 -15.55 -26.23
CA ILE A 84 1.56 -16.84 -26.06
C ILE A 84 2.07 -17.30 -27.44
N LYS A 85 3.37 -17.63 -27.52
CA LYS A 85 3.95 -18.32 -28.67
C LYS A 85 4.21 -19.77 -28.29
N ILE A 86 3.43 -20.66 -28.89
CA ILE A 86 3.53 -22.11 -28.71
C ILE A 86 4.55 -22.65 -29.70
N ASN A 87 5.57 -23.37 -29.22
CA ASN A 87 6.58 -24.02 -30.05
C ASN A 87 6.86 -25.44 -29.54
N GLY A 88 5.99 -26.37 -29.92
CA GLY A 88 5.97 -27.72 -29.36
C GLY A 88 5.74 -27.63 -27.85
N GLU A 89 6.69 -28.17 -27.10
CA GLU A 89 6.63 -28.22 -25.63
C GLU A 89 7.10 -26.91 -25.00
N LYS A 90 7.81 -26.04 -25.74
CA LYS A 90 8.38 -24.78 -25.24
C LYS A 90 7.44 -23.61 -25.54
N ASN A 91 6.84 -23.05 -24.50
CA ASN A 91 5.84 -22.00 -24.63
C ASN A 91 6.39 -20.67 -24.11
N LYS A 92 6.40 -19.65 -24.96
CA LYS A 92 6.87 -18.31 -24.60
C LYS A 92 5.69 -17.39 -24.31
N PHE A 93 5.69 -16.80 -23.12
CA PHE A 93 4.71 -15.84 -22.65
C PHE A 93 5.28 -14.44 -22.79
N ALA A 94 4.47 -13.51 -23.29
CA ALA A 94 4.76 -12.08 -23.32
C ALA A 94 3.59 -11.34 -22.69
N ILE A 95 3.82 -10.65 -21.56
CA ILE A 95 2.81 -9.99 -20.74
C ILE A 95 3.06 -8.49 -20.77
N GLN A 96 2.01 -7.72 -21.00
CA GLN A 96 2.00 -6.28 -20.86
C GLN A 96 1.23 -5.92 -19.59
N TYR A 97 1.81 -5.05 -18.78
CA TYR A 97 1.19 -4.55 -17.55
C TYR A 97 0.87 -3.07 -17.68
N ARG A 98 -0.06 -2.59 -16.86
CA ARG A 98 -0.35 -1.14 -16.71
C ARG A 98 0.76 -0.39 -15.98
N THR A 99 1.57 -1.10 -15.20
CA THR A 99 2.68 -0.57 -14.40
C THR A 99 3.97 -1.34 -14.67
N THR A 100 5.10 -0.66 -14.50
CA THR A 100 6.43 -1.29 -14.50
C THR A 100 6.78 -1.84 -13.11
N LYS A 101 7.75 -2.74 -13.02
CA LYS A 101 8.23 -3.28 -11.73
C LYS A 101 8.66 -2.18 -10.77
N SER A 102 9.42 -1.18 -11.24
CA SER A 102 9.85 -0.05 -10.39
C SER A 102 8.69 0.80 -9.90
N GLN A 103 7.61 0.94 -10.69
CA GLN A 103 6.40 1.63 -10.25
C GLN A 103 5.66 0.83 -9.17
N GLU A 104 5.59 -0.50 -9.28
CA GLU A 104 5.04 -1.34 -8.21
C GLU A 104 5.87 -1.32 -6.94
N ASP A 105 7.20 -1.31 -7.05
CA ASP A 105 8.07 -1.18 -5.88
C ASP A 105 7.85 0.17 -5.18
N PHE A 106 7.63 1.25 -5.95
CA PHE A 106 7.19 2.55 -5.42
C PHE A 106 5.81 2.47 -4.75
N ILE A 107 4.83 1.85 -5.40
CA ILE A 107 3.47 1.68 -4.86
C ILE A 107 3.54 0.94 -3.52
N ASP A 108 4.25 -0.19 -3.46
CA ASP A 108 4.37 -1.01 -2.26
C ASP A 108 5.04 -0.25 -1.12
N TYR A 109 6.12 0.48 -1.43
CA TYR A 109 6.80 1.35 -0.47
C TYR A 109 5.87 2.45 0.06
N GLU A 110 5.20 3.17 -0.84
CA GLU A 110 4.39 4.34 -0.48
C GLU A 110 3.11 3.95 0.26
N LEU A 111 2.40 2.90 -0.18
CA LEU A 111 1.22 2.42 0.52
C LEU A 111 1.57 1.83 1.88
N LYS A 112 2.69 1.13 2.02
CA LYS A 112 3.16 0.66 3.34
C LYS A 112 3.45 1.83 4.27
N ARG A 113 4.11 2.87 3.76
CA ARG A 113 4.35 4.11 4.51
C ARG A 113 3.05 4.76 4.95
N ILE A 114 2.08 4.92 4.04
CA ILE A 114 0.77 5.52 4.33
C ILE A 114 0.01 4.69 5.38
N VAL A 115 -0.14 3.39 5.16
CA VAL A 115 -0.88 2.48 6.06
C VAL A 115 -0.28 2.50 7.47
N ASN A 116 1.06 2.44 7.58
CA ASN A 116 1.73 2.48 8.88
C ASN A 116 1.50 3.79 9.65
N ASN A 117 1.26 4.92 8.97
CA ASN A 117 0.98 6.20 9.61
C ASN A 117 -0.51 6.40 9.89
N LEU A 118 -1.37 5.82 9.05
CA LEU A 118 -2.81 5.96 9.12
C LEU A 118 -3.44 5.05 10.19
N ILE A 119 -2.87 3.87 10.42
CA ILE A 119 -3.53 2.78 11.14
C ILE A 119 -2.85 2.48 12.48
N ASP A 120 -3.58 2.66 13.58
CA ASP A 120 -3.18 2.15 14.89
C ASP A 120 -3.49 0.65 14.98
N LYS A 121 -2.56 -0.12 15.55
CA LYS A 121 -2.70 -1.58 15.71
C LYS A 121 -3.94 -1.99 16.52
N ASN A 122 -4.40 -1.14 17.43
CA ASN A 122 -5.55 -1.37 18.30
C ASN A 122 -6.89 -0.99 17.65
N MET A 123 -6.87 -0.37 16.46
CA MET A 123 -8.11 -0.12 15.70
C MET A 123 -8.81 -1.44 15.39
N SER A 124 -10.14 -1.42 15.53
CA SER A 124 -10.97 -2.53 15.05
C SER A 124 -10.85 -2.68 13.53
N THR A 125 -11.23 -3.83 12.98
CA THR A 125 -11.22 -4.05 11.52
C THR A 125 -12.06 -3.01 10.80
N VAL A 126 -13.24 -2.66 11.32
CA VAL A 126 -14.09 -1.63 10.72
C VAL A 126 -13.43 -0.24 10.76
N ASP A 127 -12.81 0.15 11.87
CA ASP A 127 -12.17 1.46 11.98
C ASP A 127 -11.03 1.61 10.97
N LYS A 128 -10.27 0.53 10.73
CA LYS A 128 -9.23 0.50 9.70
C LYS A 128 -9.80 0.72 8.30
N VAL A 129 -10.93 0.07 8.00
CA VAL A 129 -11.60 0.21 6.69
C VAL A 129 -12.14 1.63 6.50
N VAL A 130 -12.76 2.21 7.53
CA VAL A 130 -13.25 3.59 7.52
C VAL A 130 -12.09 4.58 7.38
N ALA A 131 -10.97 4.37 8.07
CA ALA A 131 -9.79 5.23 7.95
C ALA A 131 -9.23 5.24 6.53
N ILE A 132 -9.14 4.08 5.87
CA ILE A 132 -8.71 3.97 4.47
C ILE A 132 -9.70 4.67 3.53
N ASN A 133 -11.00 4.44 3.68
CA ASN A 133 -12.03 5.14 2.90
C ASN A 133 -11.87 6.66 3.00
N ASN A 134 -11.80 7.18 4.22
CA ASN A 134 -11.72 8.61 4.47
C ASN A 134 -10.42 9.21 3.93
N TYR A 135 -9.31 8.49 4.08
CA TYR A 135 -8.03 8.89 3.49
C TYR A 135 -8.13 9.00 1.97
N LEU A 136 -8.60 7.96 1.29
CA LEU A 136 -8.65 7.92 -0.17
C LEU A 136 -9.64 8.92 -0.77
N VAL A 137 -10.82 9.09 -0.17
CA VAL A 137 -11.76 10.17 -0.54
C VAL A 137 -11.11 11.55 -0.40
N LYS A 138 -10.26 11.73 0.61
CA LYS A 138 -9.62 13.02 0.87
C LYS A 138 -8.45 13.31 -0.06
N ILE A 139 -7.70 12.30 -0.47
CA ILE A 139 -6.45 12.50 -1.24
C ILE A 139 -6.62 12.42 -2.75
N TYR A 140 -7.68 11.78 -3.23
CA TYR A 140 -7.95 11.65 -4.65
C TYR A 140 -9.10 12.55 -5.07
N LYS A 141 -9.00 13.03 -6.30
CA LYS A 141 -10.12 13.62 -7.03
C LYS A 141 -10.47 12.72 -8.20
N TYR A 142 -11.75 12.65 -8.55
CA TYR A 142 -12.17 11.87 -9.70
C TYR A 142 -11.58 12.43 -11.02
N ASP A 143 -10.89 11.60 -11.79
CA ASP A 143 -10.29 11.96 -13.08
C ASP A 143 -11.30 11.76 -14.24
N TYR A 144 -12.00 12.83 -14.62
CA TYR A 144 -12.91 12.79 -15.77
C TYR A 144 -12.20 12.71 -17.14
N SER A 145 -10.88 12.86 -17.19
CA SER A 145 -10.09 12.70 -18.42
C SER A 145 -9.67 11.24 -18.70
N ILE A 146 -9.89 10.33 -17.73
CA ILE A 146 -9.64 8.88 -17.85
C ILE A 146 -8.17 8.55 -18.12
N LYS A 147 -7.24 9.37 -17.63
CA LYS A 147 -5.80 9.18 -17.83
C LYS A 147 -5.14 8.41 -16.69
N SER A 148 -5.73 8.47 -15.49
CA SER A 148 -5.21 7.80 -14.31
C SER A 148 -6.13 6.64 -13.92
N ASP A 149 -5.68 5.43 -14.20
CA ASP A 149 -6.44 4.18 -14.06
C ASP A 149 -5.76 3.10 -13.21
N ASN A 150 -4.59 3.41 -12.64
CA ASN A 150 -3.79 2.48 -11.84
C ASN A 150 -3.26 3.17 -10.57
N VAL A 151 -2.74 2.38 -9.64
CA VAL A 151 -2.32 2.88 -8.32
C VAL A 151 -1.15 3.86 -8.42
N TYR A 152 -0.22 3.65 -9.36
CA TYR A 152 0.93 4.53 -9.51
C TYR A 152 0.50 5.92 -9.98
N SER A 153 -0.32 5.99 -11.03
CA SER A 153 -0.84 7.27 -11.51
C SER A 153 -1.69 7.94 -10.44
N ALA A 154 -2.58 7.20 -9.76
CA ALA A 154 -3.41 7.74 -8.69
C ALA A 154 -2.57 8.36 -7.56
N LEU A 155 -1.54 7.66 -7.08
CA LEU A 155 -0.66 8.15 -6.01
C LEU A 155 0.17 9.37 -6.43
N THR A 156 0.57 9.47 -7.69
CA THR A 156 1.48 10.54 -8.16
C THR A 156 0.73 11.80 -8.62
N THR A 157 -0.45 11.65 -9.23
CA THR A 157 -1.25 12.78 -9.71
C THR A 157 -2.27 13.26 -8.69
N LYS A 158 -2.66 12.39 -7.74
CA LYS A 158 -3.79 12.61 -6.83
C LYS A 158 -5.15 12.70 -7.54
N GLU A 159 -5.23 12.15 -8.75
CA GLU A 159 -6.46 12.07 -9.54
C GLU A 159 -6.58 10.65 -10.10
N THR A 160 -7.78 10.05 -10.09
CA THR A 160 -8.00 8.71 -10.67
C THR A 160 -9.46 8.42 -10.97
N ILE A 161 -9.72 7.44 -11.84
CA ILE A 161 -11.05 6.82 -12.01
C ILE A 161 -11.30 5.73 -10.96
N CYS A 162 -12.52 5.18 -10.95
CA CYS A 162 -12.99 4.16 -10.01
C CYS A 162 -12.05 2.96 -9.83
N GLN A 163 -11.40 2.51 -10.90
CA GLN A 163 -10.42 1.42 -10.84
C GLN A 163 -9.23 1.75 -9.94
N GLY A 164 -8.64 2.95 -10.05
CA GLY A 164 -7.50 3.32 -9.22
C GLY A 164 -7.86 3.50 -7.75
N TYR A 165 -9.06 4.00 -7.42
CA TYR A 165 -9.57 3.98 -6.03
C TYR A 165 -9.61 2.54 -5.50
N ALA A 166 -10.29 1.64 -6.24
CA ALA A 166 -10.53 0.28 -5.78
C ALA A 166 -9.24 -0.56 -5.68
N MET A 167 -8.31 -0.38 -6.63
CA MET A 167 -7.00 -1.03 -6.61
C MET A 167 -6.12 -0.51 -5.47
N THR A 168 -6.15 0.80 -5.19
CA THR A 168 -5.38 1.39 -4.07
C THR A 168 -5.87 0.85 -2.74
N ALA A 169 -7.18 0.89 -2.50
CA ALA A 169 -7.79 0.37 -1.28
C ALA A 169 -7.51 -1.12 -1.08
N TYR A 170 -7.62 -1.92 -2.15
CA TYR A 170 -7.29 -3.35 -2.12
C TYR A 170 -5.86 -3.60 -1.61
N LYS A 171 -4.86 -2.89 -2.14
CA LYS A 171 -3.47 -3.03 -1.68
C LYS A 171 -3.32 -2.60 -0.21
N MET A 172 -4.00 -1.54 0.21
CA MET A 172 -3.98 -1.08 1.61
C MET A 172 -4.62 -2.12 2.56
N PHE A 173 -5.74 -2.73 2.18
CA PHE A 173 -6.36 -3.81 2.96
C PHE A 173 -5.47 -5.06 3.03
N LYS A 174 -4.83 -5.41 1.91
CA LYS A 174 -3.89 -6.54 1.85
C LYS A 174 -2.70 -6.34 2.80
N LEU A 175 -2.17 -5.12 2.91
CA LEU A 175 -1.11 -4.77 3.87
C LEU A 175 -1.54 -4.98 5.33
N LEU A 176 -2.83 -4.85 5.62
CA LEU A 176 -3.42 -5.04 6.95
C LEU A 176 -3.92 -6.47 7.22
N GLY A 177 -3.80 -7.37 6.24
CA GLY A 177 -4.39 -8.71 6.32
C GLY A 177 -5.92 -8.72 6.34
N ILE A 178 -6.56 -7.65 5.86
CA ILE A 178 -8.01 -7.57 5.73
C ILE A 178 -8.39 -8.17 4.38
N GLU A 179 -9.18 -9.25 4.42
CA GLU A 179 -9.65 -9.91 3.21
C GLU A 179 -10.59 -8.97 2.45
N SER A 180 -10.30 -8.73 1.18
CA SER A 180 -11.09 -7.88 0.31
C SER A 180 -11.06 -8.39 -1.13
N ARG A 181 -12.03 -7.94 -1.94
CA ARG A 181 -12.14 -8.20 -3.37
C ARG A 181 -12.29 -6.88 -4.13
N ILE A 182 -11.90 -6.86 -5.40
CA ILE A 182 -12.24 -5.77 -6.34
C ILE A 182 -13.37 -6.28 -7.23
N VAL A 183 -14.53 -5.63 -7.13
CA VAL A 183 -15.71 -5.97 -7.92
C VAL A 183 -15.71 -5.15 -9.20
N SER A 184 -15.92 -5.81 -10.34
CA SER A 184 -16.21 -5.15 -11.62
C SER A 184 -17.66 -5.37 -12.01
N GLY A 185 -18.32 -4.29 -12.40
CA GLY A 185 -19.72 -4.30 -12.82
C GLY A 185 -20.08 -3.02 -13.58
N THR A 186 -21.32 -2.59 -13.44
CA THR A 186 -21.80 -1.32 -13.96
C THR A 186 -22.58 -0.56 -12.90
N MET A 187 -22.62 0.76 -13.03
CA MET A 187 -23.54 1.64 -12.32
C MET A 187 -24.32 2.44 -13.37
N ASN A 188 -25.64 2.28 -13.40
CA ASN A 188 -26.51 2.91 -14.40
C ASN A 188 -26.07 2.65 -15.87
N GLY A 189 -25.51 1.47 -16.14
CA GLY A 189 -25.05 1.06 -17.47
C GLY A 189 -23.61 1.46 -17.83
N THR A 190 -22.96 2.30 -17.02
CA THR A 190 -21.54 2.64 -17.22
C THR A 190 -20.65 1.68 -16.42
N GLY A 191 -19.53 1.25 -17.01
CA GLY A 191 -18.55 0.38 -16.33
C GLY A 191 -18.05 1.01 -15.02
N HIS A 192 -18.01 0.21 -13.96
CA HIS A 192 -17.65 0.69 -12.62
C HIS A 192 -16.92 -0.38 -11.81
N ALA A 193 -16.07 0.07 -10.87
CA ALA A 193 -15.31 -0.80 -9.98
C ALA A 193 -15.34 -0.27 -8.54
N TRP A 194 -15.45 -1.19 -7.58
CA TRP A 194 -15.48 -0.89 -6.14
C TRP A 194 -14.89 -2.07 -5.35
N ASN A 195 -14.85 -1.97 -4.02
CA ASN A 195 -14.35 -3.03 -3.16
C ASN A 195 -15.47 -3.80 -2.45
N LEU A 196 -15.24 -5.08 -2.19
CA LEU A 196 -15.97 -5.86 -1.19
C LEU A 196 -15.01 -6.19 -0.07
N VAL A 197 -15.36 -5.95 1.20
CA VAL A 197 -14.45 -6.11 2.34
C VAL A 197 -15.07 -7.04 3.38
N ASN A 198 -14.28 -7.97 3.89
CA ASN A 198 -14.68 -8.89 4.94
C ASN A 198 -14.38 -8.27 6.32
N ILE A 199 -15.42 -8.08 7.12
CA ILE A 199 -15.35 -7.62 8.50
C ILE A 199 -16.05 -8.67 9.36
N ASP A 200 -15.28 -9.31 10.24
CA ASP A 200 -15.78 -10.34 11.17
C ASP A 200 -16.63 -11.42 10.48
N ARG A 201 -16.14 -11.93 9.34
CA ARG A 201 -16.77 -12.97 8.48
C ARG A 201 -18.01 -12.53 7.72
N ASN A 202 -18.34 -11.24 7.74
CA ASN A 202 -19.41 -10.66 6.95
C ASN A 202 -18.81 -9.79 5.84
N TRP A 203 -19.35 -9.91 4.63
CA TRP A 203 -18.91 -9.13 3.49
C TRP A 203 -19.74 -7.86 3.34
N TYR A 204 -19.08 -6.76 2.99
CA TYR A 204 -19.71 -5.45 2.81
C TYR A 204 -19.17 -4.78 1.55
N ASN A 205 -20.05 -4.13 0.80
CA ASN A 205 -19.63 -3.31 -0.34
C ASN A 205 -19.09 -1.97 0.14
N LEU A 206 -17.99 -1.53 -0.45
CA LEU A 206 -17.31 -0.28 -0.19
C LEU A 206 -17.00 0.41 -1.52
N ASP A 207 -17.73 1.47 -1.84
CA ASP A 207 -17.47 2.28 -3.02
C ASP A 207 -16.91 3.65 -2.62
N ILE A 208 -15.58 3.70 -2.52
CA ILE A 208 -14.83 4.90 -2.15
C ILE A 208 -15.00 5.99 -3.21
N THR A 209 -15.07 5.62 -4.49
CA THR A 209 -15.23 6.56 -5.60
C THR A 209 -16.52 7.36 -5.46
N ASN A 210 -17.63 6.70 -5.17
CA ASN A 210 -18.91 7.39 -4.97
C ASN A 210 -19.06 7.99 -3.56
N ASN A 211 -18.17 7.68 -2.63
CA ASN A 211 -18.02 8.40 -1.36
C ASN A 211 -17.22 9.70 -1.51
N ASP A 212 -16.52 9.92 -2.64
CA ASP A 212 -15.92 11.20 -3.06
C ASP A 212 -16.96 12.19 -3.63
N ASN A 213 -18.22 12.06 -3.21
CA ASN A 213 -19.30 12.94 -3.59
C ASN A 213 -19.77 13.76 -2.38
N VAL A 214 -20.67 14.71 -2.62
CA VAL A 214 -21.25 15.64 -1.64
C VAL A 214 -21.72 14.96 -0.35
N ILE A 215 -22.13 13.70 -0.42
CA ILE A 215 -22.56 12.90 0.72
C ILE A 215 -21.50 11.83 1.01
N ARG A 216 -20.47 12.16 1.80
CA ARG A 216 -19.46 11.16 2.21
C ARG A 216 -20.15 10.08 3.06
N ASP A 217 -19.81 8.83 2.77
CA ASP A 217 -20.28 7.59 3.42
C ASP A 217 -21.56 6.95 2.85
N LYS A 218 -22.20 7.49 1.80
CA LYS A 218 -23.41 6.86 1.22
C LYS A 218 -23.21 5.39 0.85
N TYR A 219 -22.02 5.05 0.35
CA TYR A 219 -21.67 3.70 -0.10
C TYR A 219 -20.58 3.06 0.79
N LEU A 220 -20.49 3.49 2.05
CA LEU A 220 -19.60 2.92 3.06
C LEU A 220 -20.25 1.71 3.72
N LEU A 221 -19.74 0.51 3.39
CA LEU A 221 -20.09 -0.77 4.03
C LEU A 221 -21.58 -1.13 3.91
N VAL A 222 -22.03 -1.26 2.67
CA VAL A 222 -23.45 -1.48 2.32
C VAL A 222 -23.72 -2.88 1.77
N SER A 223 -24.99 -3.29 1.80
CA SER A 223 -25.50 -4.55 1.27
C SER A 223 -25.49 -4.60 -0.26
N ASP A 224 -25.54 -5.81 -0.82
CA ASP A 224 -25.77 -6.00 -2.25
C ASP A 224 -27.10 -5.36 -2.68
N GLU A 225 -28.15 -5.54 -1.88
CA GLU A 225 -29.49 -5.00 -2.15
C GLU A 225 -29.46 -3.47 -2.22
N PHE A 226 -28.73 -2.81 -1.31
CA PHE A 226 -28.56 -1.36 -1.36
C PHE A 226 -27.89 -0.91 -2.66
N LEU A 227 -26.81 -1.56 -3.09
CA LEU A 227 -26.14 -1.22 -4.33
C LEU A 227 -27.05 -1.42 -5.55
N ILE A 228 -27.77 -2.55 -5.63
CA ILE A 228 -28.73 -2.84 -6.72
C ILE A 228 -29.80 -1.76 -6.80
N ASN A 229 -30.37 -1.37 -5.66
CA ASN A 229 -31.36 -0.29 -5.57
C ASN A 229 -30.81 1.09 -5.95
N ASN A 230 -29.48 1.26 -5.97
CA ASN A 230 -28.78 2.46 -6.42
C ASN A 230 -28.15 2.30 -7.81
N GLY A 231 -28.61 1.32 -8.61
CA GLY A 231 -28.27 1.19 -10.03
C GLY A 231 -27.03 0.34 -10.34
N PHE A 232 -26.44 -0.32 -9.33
CA PHE A 232 -25.29 -1.19 -9.53
C PHE A 232 -25.69 -2.57 -10.02
N HIS A 233 -24.92 -3.13 -10.95
CA HIS A 233 -25.12 -4.47 -11.50
C HIS A 233 -23.78 -5.19 -11.68
N TRP A 234 -23.68 -6.45 -11.28
CA TRP A 234 -22.48 -7.27 -11.45
C TRP A 234 -22.84 -8.76 -11.48
N ASN A 235 -21.91 -9.61 -11.90
CA ASN A 235 -22.09 -11.05 -11.79
C ASN A 235 -21.86 -11.51 -10.34
N LYS A 236 -22.95 -11.66 -9.60
CA LYS A 236 -22.91 -12.07 -8.18
C LYS A 236 -22.23 -13.41 -7.93
N SER A 237 -22.25 -14.35 -8.88
CA SER A 237 -21.64 -15.68 -8.65
C SER A 237 -20.12 -15.65 -8.57
N LYS A 238 -19.47 -14.55 -8.99
CA LYS A 238 -18.02 -14.36 -8.89
C LYS A 238 -17.53 -13.87 -7.53
N TYR A 239 -18.43 -13.40 -6.67
CA TYR A 239 -18.06 -12.69 -5.44
C TYR A 239 -18.85 -13.20 -4.23
N PRO A 240 -18.30 -13.06 -3.02
CA PRO A 240 -19.06 -13.26 -1.79
C PRO A 240 -20.29 -12.35 -1.73
N THR A 241 -21.34 -12.79 -1.02
CA THR A 241 -22.60 -12.04 -0.89
C THR A 241 -22.56 -11.11 0.31
N SER A 242 -22.93 -9.84 0.12
CA SER A 242 -23.17 -8.88 1.20
C SER A 242 -24.66 -8.81 1.53
N TYR A 243 -25.05 -9.32 2.70
CA TYR A 243 -26.46 -9.41 3.11
C TYR A 243 -26.99 -8.14 3.78
N TYR A 244 -26.15 -7.41 4.51
CA TYR A 244 -26.61 -6.33 5.40
C TYR A 244 -25.75 -5.08 5.24
N ASN A 245 -26.35 -3.92 5.50
CA ASN A 245 -25.57 -2.71 5.72
C ASN A 245 -24.90 -2.81 7.10
N TYR A 246 -23.64 -2.40 7.19
CA TYR A 246 -22.95 -2.38 8.48
C TYR A 246 -23.55 -1.32 9.42
N TYR A 247 -23.80 -0.12 8.89
CA TYR A 247 -24.44 0.97 9.60
C TYR A 247 -25.96 0.92 9.40
N ASN A 248 -26.71 1.23 10.46
CA ASN A 248 -28.17 1.34 10.37
C ASN A 248 -28.56 2.49 9.41
N THR A 249 -29.70 2.35 8.74
CA THR A 249 -30.21 3.28 7.70
C THR A 249 -30.53 4.69 8.21
N GLN A 250 -30.41 4.94 9.52
CA GLN A 250 -30.60 6.24 10.16
C GLN A 250 -29.31 7.05 10.36
N LYS A 251 -28.16 6.59 9.85
CA LYS A 251 -26.94 7.41 9.88
C LYS A 251 -27.16 8.65 9.01
N THR A 252 -27.20 9.83 9.62
CA THR A 252 -26.97 11.09 8.90
C THR A 252 -25.60 10.99 8.27
N PHE A 253 -25.55 10.93 6.95
CA PHE A 253 -24.30 10.94 6.22
C PHE A 253 -23.54 12.23 6.50
N THR A 254 -22.22 12.13 6.56
CA THR A 254 -21.39 13.29 6.90
C THR A 254 -21.18 14.11 5.64
N ASP A 255 -21.81 15.28 5.57
CA ASP A 255 -21.56 16.27 4.53
C ASP A 255 -20.26 17.02 4.88
N TYR A 256 -19.24 16.88 4.02
CA TYR A 256 -17.97 17.61 4.13
C TYR A 256 -17.81 18.65 3.02
N ASN A 257 -18.90 19.22 2.49
CA ASN A 257 -18.90 20.30 1.49
C ASN A 257 -18.05 21.54 1.85
N ASN A 258 -17.38 21.56 3.00
CA ASN A 258 -16.54 22.64 3.51
C ASN A 258 -15.15 22.20 3.99
N ASP A 259 -14.67 20.99 3.66
CA ASP A 259 -13.26 20.65 3.90
C ASP A 259 -12.38 21.58 3.04
N ASN A 260 -11.83 22.62 3.67
CA ASN A 260 -10.93 23.54 2.99
C ASN A 260 -9.57 22.85 2.82
N GLU A 261 -8.74 23.36 1.90
CA GLU A 261 -7.37 22.90 1.72
C GLU A 261 -6.55 22.94 3.04
N ASN A 262 -6.95 23.78 4.00
CA ASN A 262 -6.37 23.84 5.34
C ASN A 262 -6.69 22.61 6.23
N ASP A 263 -7.83 21.95 6.06
CA ASP A 263 -8.19 20.71 6.79
C ASP A 263 -7.41 19.51 6.26
N ILE A 264 -7.03 19.60 4.98
CA ILE A 264 -6.07 18.72 4.33
C ILE A 264 -4.68 18.96 4.95
N VAL A 265 -4.23 20.21 5.06
CA VAL A 265 -2.95 20.60 5.67
C VAL A 265 -2.85 20.23 7.15
N SER A 266 -3.89 20.43 7.97
CA SER A 266 -3.91 20.06 9.41
C SER A 266 -3.72 18.56 9.62
N TYR A 267 -4.41 17.74 8.82
CA TYR A 267 -4.24 16.29 8.82
C TYR A 267 -2.83 15.85 8.38
N TYR A 268 -2.18 16.61 7.49
CA TYR A 268 -0.79 16.36 7.03
C TYR A 268 0.31 16.93 7.95
N ASN A 269 0.00 17.98 8.73
CA ASN A 269 0.92 18.68 9.63
C ASN A 269 0.79 18.27 11.11
N GLY A 270 -0.26 17.53 11.47
CA GLY A 270 -0.35 16.83 12.76
C GLY A 270 0.74 15.76 12.91
N GLY A 271 0.87 15.23 14.11
CA GLY A 271 1.93 14.29 14.45
C GLY A 271 1.94 13.94 15.93
N TYR A 272 3.00 13.27 16.36
CA TYR A 272 3.21 12.96 17.76
C TYR A 272 4.65 13.23 18.18
N TRP A 273 4.83 13.59 19.43
CA TRP A 273 6.12 13.81 20.06
C TRP A 273 6.74 12.48 20.51
N TYR A 274 8.05 12.32 20.33
CA TYR A 274 8.79 11.18 20.88
C TYR A 274 10.21 11.57 21.29
N ILE A 275 10.85 10.75 22.13
CA ILE A 275 12.24 10.97 22.58
C ILE A 275 13.15 9.90 21.98
N GLU A 276 14.23 10.32 21.35
CA GLU A 276 15.31 9.44 20.88
C GLU A 276 16.67 9.95 21.38
N LYS A 277 17.45 9.07 22.02
CA LYS A 277 18.80 9.37 22.54
C LYS A 277 18.87 10.67 23.38
N GLY A 278 17.80 10.97 24.12
CA GLY A 278 17.69 12.13 25.01
C GLY A 278 17.20 13.43 24.35
N TYR A 279 16.86 13.41 23.07
CA TYR A 279 16.34 14.57 22.35
C TYR A 279 14.86 14.38 22.03
N TRP A 280 14.09 15.46 22.05
CA TRP A 280 12.71 15.45 21.56
C TRP A 280 12.69 15.52 20.04
N HIS A 281 11.81 14.74 19.45
CA HIS A 281 11.51 14.68 18.03
C HIS A 281 9.99 14.80 17.85
N TYR A 282 9.55 15.17 16.65
CA TYR A 282 8.13 15.19 16.31
C TYR A 282 7.92 14.47 14.99
N PHE A 283 7.19 13.36 15.03
CA PHE A 283 6.88 12.57 13.86
C PHE A 283 5.57 13.05 13.24
N ARG A 284 5.62 13.59 12.01
CA ARG A 284 4.40 14.04 11.32
C ARG A 284 3.58 12.86 10.84
N PHE A 285 2.25 12.96 10.85
CA PHE A 285 1.37 11.95 10.25
C PHE A 285 1.58 11.80 8.73
N SER A 286 2.17 12.79 8.08
CA SER A 286 2.70 12.69 6.71
C SER A 286 3.93 11.77 6.57
N GLY A 287 4.42 11.17 7.66
CA GLY A 287 5.40 10.07 7.64
C GLY A 287 6.87 10.47 7.64
N LYS A 288 7.20 11.66 8.12
CA LYS A 288 8.58 12.14 8.31
C LYS A 288 8.70 12.88 9.63
N ASP A 289 9.89 12.83 10.22
CA ASP A 289 10.22 13.68 11.36
C ASP A 289 10.21 15.17 10.99
N ALA A 290 9.95 15.99 12.00
CA ALA A 290 10.03 17.43 11.91
C ALA A 290 11.46 17.89 11.58
N ARG A 291 11.56 18.88 10.71
CA ARG A 291 12.78 19.58 10.28
C ARG A 291 12.41 21.04 10.11
N GLY A 292 13.28 21.94 10.54
CA GLY A 292 13.01 23.37 10.59
C GLY A 292 11.84 23.72 11.53
N TRP A 293 11.17 24.82 11.22
CA TRP A 293 10.01 25.31 12.00
C TRP A 293 8.78 24.39 11.86
N LEU A 294 8.11 24.16 12.98
CA LEU A 294 6.84 23.44 13.09
C LEU A 294 5.90 24.22 13.99
N ASN A 295 4.68 24.48 13.51
CA ASN A 295 3.58 24.93 14.35
C ASN A 295 2.78 23.72 14.83
N ASN A 296 2.67 23.53 16.14
CA ASN A 296 1.83 22.51 16.76
C ASN A 296 0.89 23.20 17.77
N ASP A 297 -0.40 23.18 17.46
CA ASP A 297 -1.48 23.81 18.26
C ASP A 297 -1.16 25.26 18.67
N GLY A 298 -0.76 26.08 17.70
CA GLY A 298 -0.49 27.51 17.91
C GLY A 298 0.86 27.82 18.54
N ASN A 299 1.66 26.81 18.89
CA ASN A 299 3.01 26.98 19.41
C ASN A 299 4.06 26.61 18.36
N TRP A 300 5.11 27.42 18.22
CA TRP A 300 6.20 27.16 17.28
C TRP A 300 7.36 26.43 17.94
N TYR A 301 7.95 25.48 17.21
CA TYR A 301 9.10 24.68 17.60
C TYR A 301 10.07 24.59 16.43
N TYR A 302 11.37 24.40 16.69
CA TYR A 302 12.37 24.21 15.64
C TYR A 302 13.09 22.88 15.79
N PHE A 303 13.30 22.18 14.68
CA PHE A 303 14.03 20.92 14.63
C PHE A 303 15.23 21.04 13.69
N ASP A 304 16.39 20.53 14.11
CA ASP A 304 17.58 20.53 13.23
C ASP A 304 17.48 19.50 12.09
N ASN A 305 18.53 19.40 11.27
CA ASN A 305 18.59 18.47 10.13
C ASN A 305 18.54 16.98 10.53
N ASP A 306 18.83 16.65 11.78
CA ASP A 306 18.69 15.30 12.34
C ASP A 306 17.31 15.07 12.96
N GLY A 307 16.49 16.11 13.09
CA GLY A 307 15.15 16.05 13.67
C GLY A 307 15.08 16.28 15.16
N LYS A 308 16.17 16.77 15.76
CA LYS A 308 16.21 17.04 17.19
C LYS A 308 15.63 18.42 17.43
N MET A 309 14.68 18.51 18.35
CA MET A 309 14.08 19.76 18.79
C MET A 309 15.16 20.63 19.44
N LYS A 310 15.22 21.89 19.01
CA LYS A 310 16.15 22.88 19.54
C LYS A 310 15.54 23.59 20.75
N VAL A 311 16.42 23.94 21.67
CA VAL A 311 16.15 24.77 22.86
C VAL A 311 17.26 25.81 22.97
N GLY A 312 16.98 26.93 23.63
CA GLY A 312 17.89 28.08 23.74
C GLY A 312 17.89 28.97 22.50
N TRP A 313 18.97 29.75 22.35
CA TRP A 313 19.16 30.66 21.21
C TRP A 313 19.43 29.90 19.92
N LEU A 314 18.76 30.33 18.84
CA LEU A 314 18.81 29.75 17.51
C LEU A 314 19.02 30.87 16.49
N LEU A 315 19.96 30.69 15.55
CA LEU A 315 20.14 31.58 14.40
C LEU A 315 19.57 30.88 13.16
N ASP A 316 18.56 31.46 12.54
CA ASP A 316 17.92 30.96 11.32
C ASP A 316 17.88 32.08 10.28
N ASN A 317 18.51 31.86 9.12
CA ASN A 317 18.61 32.83 8.02
C ASN A 317 19.04 34.26 8.42
N GLY A 318 19.96 34.38 9.40
CA GLY A 318 20.48 35.68 9.83
C GLY A 318 19.66 36.38 10.93
N THR A 319 18.55 35.77 11.35
CA THR A 319 17.68 36.27 12.44
C THR A 319 17.81 35.37 13.67
N TRP A 320 17.92 35.98 14.85
CA TRP A 320 17.98 35.24 16.11
C TRP A 320 16.58 35.00 16.68
N TYR A 321 16.37 33.80 17.20
CA TYR A 321 15.17 33.34 17.88
C TYR A 321 15.56 32.66 19.20
N TYR A 322 14.61 32.51 20.11
CA TYR A 322 14.80 31.76 21.34
C TYR A 322 13.71 30.71 21.54
N CYS A 323 14.11 29.46 21.79
CA CYS A 323 13.22 28.38 22.18
C CYS A 323 13.38 28.10 23.68
N TYR A 324 12.28 28.07 24.45
CA TYR A 324 12.30 27.71 25.87
C TYR A 324 12.75 26.25 26.09
N SER A 325 12.92 25.87 27.35
CA SER A 325 13.33 24.50 27.72
C SER A 325 12.32 23.42 27.30
N ASN A 326 11.04 23.80 27.13
CA ASN A 326 9.99 22.95 26.55
C ASN A 326 9.95 23.00 25.01
N GLY A 327 10.89 23.70 24.36
CA GLY A 327 10.99 23.84 22.90
C GLY A 327 10.15 24.95 22.27
N GLN A 328 9.22 25.54 23.02
CA GLN A 328 8.34 26.57 22.46
C GLN A 328 9.14 27.84 22.15
N MET A 329 8.92 28.41 20.96
CA MET A 329 9.51 29.67 20.56
C MET A 329 8.94 30.82 21.40
N ALA A 330 9.81 31.66 21.91
CA ALA A 330 9.46 32.92 22.56
C ALA A 330 9.07 33.97 21.52
N TYR A 331 8.01 34.73 21.79
CA TYR A 331 7.56 35.85 20.98
C TYR A 331 6.94 36.92 21.88
N ASN A 332 6.94 38.18 21.44
CA ASN A 332 6.43 39.34 22.19
C ASN A 332 6.92 39.39 23.64
N THR A 333 8.22 39.17 23.87
CA THR A 333 8.78 39.01 25.21
C THR A 333 10.26 39.41 25.29
N MET A 334 10.80 39.40 26.51
CA MET A 334 12.21 39.64 26.81
C MET A 334 12.89 38.35 27.27
N ILE A 335 14.05 38.03 26.69
CA ILE A 335 14.93 36.95 27.17
C ILE A 335 16.21 37.62 27.68
N GLY A 336 16.28 37.87 28.98
CA GLY A 336 17.32 38.72 29.56
C GLY A 336 17.19 40.17 29.06
N ASN A 337 18.25 40.69 28.41
CA ASN A 337 18.26 42.03 27.84
C ASN A 337 17.84 42.08 26.36
N TYR A 338 17.38 40.96 25.79
CA TYR A 338 17.08 40.81 24.37
C TYR A 338 15.57 40.80 24.14
N ARG A 339 15.07 41.67 23.25
CA ARG A 339 13.64 41.79 22.93
C ARG A 339 13.29 40.98 21.68
N LEU A 340 12.27 40.14 21.76
CA LEU A 340 11.70 39.41 20.62
C LEU A 340 10.36 40.01 20.21
N ASP A 341 10.14 40.17 18.90
CA ASP A 341 8.91 40.70 18.33
C ASP A 341 7.77 39.66 18.25
N GLU A 342 6.67 40.01 17.60
CA GLU A 342 5.48 39.15 17.45
C GLU A 342 5.73 37.87 16.64
N ASN A 343 6.78 37.85 15.82
CA ASN A 343 7.22 36.68 15.05
C ASN A 343 8.36 35.91 15.76
N GLY A 344 8.72 36.33 16.98
CA GLY A 344 9.81 35.75 17.77
C GLY A 344 11.21 36.17 17.30
N ALA A 345 11.31 37.11 16.37
CA ALA A 345 12.58 37.59 15.86
C ALA A 345 13.22 38.58 16.85
N LEU A 346 14.53 38.41 17.09
CA LEU A 346 15.32 39.34 17.87
C LEU A 346 15.39 40.68 17.14
N ILE A 347 14.95 41.72 17.83
CA ILE A 347 15.08 43.09 17.38
C ILE A 347 16.13 43.81 18.22
N SER A 348 17.00 44.53 17.53
CA SER A 348 18.12 45.30 18.11
C SER A 348 17.65 46.55 18.83
#